data_AF-A0A369RXB9-F1
#
_entry.id   AF-A0A369RXB9-F1
#
_cell.length_a   1.000
_cell.length_b   1.000
_cell.length_c   1.000
_cell.angle_alpha   90.00
_cell.angle_beta   90.00
_cell.angle_gamma   90.00
#
_symmetry.space_group_name_H-M   'P 1'
#
loop_
_entity.id
_entity.type
_entity.pdbx_description
1 polymer ?
#
loop_
_entity_poly.entity_id
_entity_poly.type
_entity_poly.pdbx_seq_one_letter_code
_entity_poly.pdbx_strand_id
1 'polypeptide(L)'
;MASLIWKIASKFSTPIKTLPRLTLPMQYRCLNINVILCNEFSDDIFINNVLEKTGLQLKKSVAKKLLASGSREWSLDYTCDSIQCLQSFGFQTAGLNKIFTVWPFIVGMEKKLLIERIEFWGKEYLDMDWVHSTAVKFPRLLAYDVKSNILPKIHYLHHFFKNDAAVKQIIRKYPYFLISRKGTIEERINCIAEIGMNPATVLTLIKRQPRLLYATSSGFSFKIVWLERLGFDRSEIVNLLLRYPSIFVTNINKLEEKVHWLVEVGYGGGSPRRIIWINPPCLGYTVESMKIKFALLRDHLKIDLEQIHNCPSALGYSTKRLYNRIAYLKHLRLWEGPYQPSLGSFITKNDQDFCNLVAKRPYQHYMNFVDSLPADELTEKLSNTSI
;
A
#
# COMPACT_ATOMS: atom_id res chain seq x y z
N MET A 1 31.09 34.80 -19.66
CA MET A 1 29.75 35.16 -19.14
C MET A 1 29.71 36.51 -18.41
N ALA A 2 30.70 36.87 -17.58
CA ALA A 2 30.73 38.17 -16.87
C ALA A 2 30.65 39.42 -17.77
N SER A 3 31.27 39.39 -18.96
CA SER A 3 31.27 40.50 -19.93
C SER A 3 29.90 40.78 -20.57
N LEU A 4 29.07 39.74 -20.75
CA LEU A 4 27.73 39.88 -21.33
C LEU A 4 26.73 40.45 -20.31
N ILE A 5 26.90 40.06 -19.04
CA ILE A 5 26.09 40.54 -17.91
C ILE A 5 26.33 42.03 -17.65
N TRP A 6 27.58 42.50 -17.77
CA TRP A 6 27.91 43.92 -17.58
C TRP A 6 27.39 44.83 -18.71
N LYS A 7 27.42 44.36 -19.97
CA LYS A 7 26.90 45.09 -21.15
C LYS A 7 25.38 45.29 -21.15
N ILE A 8 24.63 44.42 -20.48
CA ILE A 8 23.17 44.55 -20.36
C ILE A 8 22.82 45.49 -19.19
N ALA A 9 23.55 45.43 -18.09
CA ALA A 9 23.34 46.29 -16.93
C ALA A 9 23.62 47.78 -17.22
N SER A 10 24.59 48.10 -18.09
CA SER A 10 24.94 49.48 -18.43
C SER A 10 23.93 50.20 -19.34
N LYS A 11 22.96 49.49 -19.92
CA LYS A 11 21.94 50.08 -20.81
C LYS A 11 20.74 50.69 -20.07
N PHE A 12 20.62 50.49 -18.76
CA PHE A 12 19.44 50.89 -17.98
C PHE A 12 19.73 51.86 -16.82
N SER A 13 20.94 52.40 -16.74
CA SER A 13 21.33 53.34 -15.68
C SER A 13 21.11 54.80 -16.11
N THR A 14 19.86 55.27 -16.08
CA THR A 14 19.55 56.71 -15.99
C THR A 14 19.08 57.05 -14.58
N PRO A 15 19.57 58.12 -13.93
CA PRO A 15 19.17 58.47 -12.57
C PRO A 15 17.76 59.07 -12.56
N ILE A 16 16.85 58.46 -11.81
CA ILE A 16 15.49 58.95 -11.62
C ILE A 16 15.53 60.14 -10.63
N LYS A 17 15.46 61.37 -11.16
CA LYS A 17 14.96 62.53 -10.41
C LYS A 17 13.78 63.12 -11.18
N THR A 18 12.66 63.24 -10.45
CA THR A 18 11.42 63.98 -10.74
C THR A 18 10.56 63.53 -11.93
N LEU A 19 9.46 62.79 -11.65
CA LEU A 19 8.18 62.81 -12.39
C LEU A 19 7.03 62.43 -11.41
N PRO A 20 5.79 62.92 -11.62
CA PRO A 20 4.76 63.08 -10.61
C PRO A 20 3.99 61.79 -10.28
N ARG A 21 3.35 61.80 -9.10
CA ARG A 21 2.51 60.74 -8.54
C ARG A 21 1.36 60.36 -9.49
N LEU A 22 1.55 59.32 -10.30
CA LEU A 22 0.48 58.52 -10.86
C LEU A 22 0.30 57.29 -9.98
N THR A 23 -0.85 57.21 -9.32
CA THR A 23 -1.32 56.04 -8.58
C THR A 23 -1.55 54.89 -9.56
N LEU A 24 -0.58 53.99 -9.67
CA LEU A 24 -0.74 52.67 -10.28
C LEU A 24 -1.02 51.62 -9.18
N PRO A 25 -1.89 50.62 -9.43
CA PRO A 25 -2.28 49.60 -8.45
C PRO A 25 -1.07 48.82 -7.89
N MET A 26 -1.14 48.41 -6.60
CA MET A 26 -0.14 47.65 -5.85
C MET A 26 0.11 46.22 -6.40
N GLN A 27 0.56 46.08 -7.64
CA GLN A 27 1.00 44.79 -8.21
C GLN A 27 2.38 44.85 -8.87
N TYR A 28 2.99 46.03 -8.97
CA TYR A 28 4.31 46.19 -9.60
C TYR A 28 5.25 47.01 -8.70
N ARG A 29 5.73 46.39 -7.62
CA ARG A 29 7.03 46.75 -7.02
C ARG A 29 8.00 45.62 -7.32
N CYS A 30 8.87 45.86 -8.30
CA CYS A 30 10.18 45.23 -8.49
C CYS A 30 10.34 43.81 -7.93
N LEU A 31 9.72 42.80 -8.55
CA LEU A 31 10.09 41.41 -8.35
C LEU A 31 11.11 41.03 -9.43
N ASN A 32 12.38 41.12 -9.01
CA ASN A 32 13.61 40.70 -9.67
C ASN A 32 13.45 39.60 -10.73
N ILE A 33 13.77 39.91 -11.98
CA ILE A 33 14.10 38.93 -13.03
C ILE A 33 15.25 38.01 -12.56
N ASN A 34 16.13 38.49 -11.66
CA ASN A 34 17.14 37.69 -10.99
C ASN A 34 16.59 36.58 -10.07
N VAL A 35 15.37 36.69 -9.53
CA VAL A 35 14.78 35.65 -8.66
C VAL A 35 14.17 34.51 -9.50
N ILE A 36 13.71 34.80 -10.71
CA ILE A 36 13.13 33.80 -11.62
C ILE A 36 14.25 32.99 -12.30
N LEU A 37 15.32 33.66 -12.76
CA LEU A 37 16.47 32.98 -13.36
C LEU A 37 17.34 32.23 -12.33
N CYS A 38 17.40 32.66 -11.07
CA CYS A 38 18.07 31.92 -9.98
C CYS A 38 17.28 30.71 -9.46
N ASN A 39 16.03 30.50 -9.86
CA ASN A 39 15.22 29.36 -9.41
C ASN A 39 15.25 28.17 -10.37
N GLU A 40 15.42 28.38 -11.68
CA GLU A 40 15.47 27.26 -12.65
C GLU A 40 16.86 26.60 -12.75
N PHE A 41 17.95 27.34 -12.51
CA PHE A 41 19.32 26.81 -12.46
C PHE A 41 19.76 26.33 -11.07
N SER A 42 18.95 26.56 -10.04
CA SER A 42 19.25 26.24 -8.64
C SER A 42 19.27 24.73 -8.36
N ASP A 43 18.29 24.00 -8.92
CA ASP A 43 18.15 22.57 -8.66
C ASP A 43 19.30 21.77 -9.29
N ASP A 44 19.64 22.07 -10.54
CA ASP A 44 20.65 21.29 -11.28
C ASP A 44 22.06 21.53 -10.71
N ILE A 45 22.37 22.76 -10.27
CA ILE A 45 23.60 23.06 -9.53
C ILE A 45 23.64 22.30 -8.20
N PHE A 46 22.56 22.31 -7.41
CA PHE A 46 22.49 21.57 -6.16
C PHE A 46 22.69 20.06 -6.37
N ILE A 47 22.02 19.50 -7.37
CA ILE A 47 22.12 18.07 -7.72
C ILE A 47 23.55 17.71 -8.12
N ASN A 48 24.18 18.51 -8.97
CA ASN A 48 25.57 18.28 -9.40
C ASN A 48 26.54 18.37 -8.22
N ASN A 49 26.37 19.36 -7.33
CA ASN A 49 27.20 19.46 -6.13
C ASN A 49 27.04 18.25 -5.19
N VAL A 50 25.81 17.75 -5.00
CA VAL A 50 25.57 16.53 -4.23
C VAL A 50 26.22 15.32 -4.90
N LEU A 51 26.10 15.20 -6.23
CA LEU A 51 26.73 14.13 -7.01
C LEU A 51 28.26 14.17 -6.85
N GLU A 52 28.89 15.32 -7.01
CA GLU A 52 30.34 15.49 -6.89
C GLU A 52 30.83 15.15 -5.47
N LYS A 53 30.11 15.58 -4.42
CA LYS A 53 30.52 15.35 -3.02
C LYS A 53 30.24 13.94 -2.51
N THR A 54 29.24 13.24 -3.04
CA THR A 54 28.73 11.99 -2.45
C THR A 54 28.61 10.81 -3.41
N GLY A 55 28.72 11.06 -4.71
CA GLY A 55 28.43 10.07 -5.76
C GLY A 55 26.94 9.76 -5.94
N LEU A 56 26.03 10.47 -5.26
CA LEU A 56 24.58 10.24 -5.35
C LEU A 56 23.89 11.21 -6.31
N GLN A 57 23.33 10.67 -7.39
CA GLN A 57 22.47 11.43 -8.31
C GLN A 57 21.05 11.59 -7.75
N LEU A 58 20.72 12.77 -7.24
CA LEU A 58 19.36 13.07 -6.79
C LEU A 58 18.40 13.32 -7.98
N LYS A 59 17.12 12.95 -7.79
CA LYS A 59 16.05 13.35 -8.71
C LYS A 59 15.75 14.84 -8.55
N LYS A 60 15.41 15.52 -9.64
CA LYS A 60 14.98 16.94 -9.61
C LYS A 60 13.81 17.18 -8.66
N SER A 61 12.85 16.26 -8.59
CA SER A 61 11.72 16.33 -7.63
C SER A 61 12.13 16.21 -6.17
N VAL A 62 13.25 15.56 -5.86
CA VAL A 62 13.83 15.48 -4.51
C VAL A 62 14.56 16.76 -4.16
N ALA A 63 15.41 17.26 -5.06
CA ALA A 63 16.13 18.51 -4.90
C ALA A 63 15.17 19.68 -4.61
N LYS A 64 14.08 19.79 -5.38
CA LYS A 64 13.02 20.79 -5.14
C LYS A 64 12.46 20.74 -3.71
N LYS A 65 12.20 19.54 -3.17
CA LYS A 65 11.66 19.38 -1.81
C LYS A 65 12.67 19.81 -0.74
N LEU A 66 13.94 19.46 -0.94
CA LEU A 66 15.03 19.83 -0.02
C LEU A 66 15.24 21.35 -0.01
N LEU A 67 15.33 21.96 -1.19
CA LEU A 67 15.53 23.39 -1.37
C LEU A 67 14.33 24.24 -0.92
N ALA A 68 13.11 23.70 -0.97
CA ALA A 68 11.92 24.37 -0.45
C ALA A 68 11.88 24.44 1.10
N SER A 69 12.66 23.60 1.79
CA SER A 69 12.59 23.43 3.25
C SER A 69 13.62 24.23 4.07
N GLY A 70 14.56 24.94 3.42
CA GLY A 70 15.60 25.72 4.11
C GLY A 70 16.39 26.65 3.18
N SER A 71 17.36 27.38 3.73
CA SER A 71 18.30 28.21 2.95
C SER A 71 19.29 27.33 2.15
N ARG A 72 19.67 27.76 0.94
CA ARG A 72 20.38 26.93 -0.06
C ARG A 72 21.74 26.40 0.41
N GLU A 73 22.54 27.21 1.09
CA GLU A 73 23.87 26.81 1.58
C GLU A 73 23.78 25.77 2.71
N TRP A 74 22.85 25.98 3.65
CA TRP A 74 22.61 25.04 4.74
C TRP A 74 22.05 23.71 4.22
N SER A 75 21.29 23.73 3.13
CA SER A 75 20.72 22.50 2.57
C SER A 75 21.76 21.57 1.94
N LEU A 76 22.89 22.06 1.42
CA LEU A 76 23.87 21.24 0.70
C LEU A 76 24.73 20.41 1.65
N ASP A 77 25.35 21.03 2.64
CA ASP A 77 26.29 20.34 3.52
C ASP A 77 25.59 19.31 4.40
N TYR A 78 24.43 19.65 4.99
CA TYR A 78 23.61 18.69 5.73
C TYR A 78 23.14 17.50 4.88
N THR A 79 22.78 17.77 3.62
CA THR A 79 22.41 16.70 2.67
C THR A 79 23.61 15.80 2.42
N CYS A 80 24.78 16.36 2.12
CA CYS A 80 25.99 15.59 1.86
C CYS A 80 26.43 14.78 3.09
N ASP A 81 26.45 15.39 4.27
CA ASP A 81 26.82 14.76 5.53
C ASP A 81 25.88 13.60 5.88
N SER A 82 24.58 13.75 5.64
CA SER A 82 23.59 12.71 5.87
C SER A 82 23.77 11.55 4.90
N ILE A 83 24.03 11.83 3.62
CA ILE A 83 24.33 10.80 2.61
C ILE A 83 25.58 10.03 3.01
N GLN A 84 26.67 10.73 3.31
CA GLN A 84 27.94 10.13 3.71
C GLN A 84 27.81 9.34 5.03
N CYS A 85 27.02 9.84 5.98
CA CYS A 85 26.67 9.09 7.19
C CYS A 85 25.94 7.79 6.87
N LEU A 86 24.95 7.79 5.97
CA LEU A 86 24.28 6.55 5.59
C LEU A 86 25.24 5.62 4.82
N GLN A 87 26.09 6.16 3.94
CA GLN A 87 27.10 5.39 3.22
C GLN A 87 28.09 4.71 4.18
N SER A 88 28.49 5.37 5.28
CA SER A 88 29.40 4.76 6.27
C SER A 88 28.78 3.57 7.00
N PHE A 89 27.44 3.46 7.02
CA PHE A 89 26.71 2.27 7.49
C PHE A 89 26.41 1.26 6.37
N GLY A 90 27.01 1.40 5.19
CA GLY A 90 26.88 0.44 4.09
C GLY A 90 25.63 0.60 3.23
N PHE A 91 24.91 1.73 3.31
CA PHE A 91 23.78 1.98 2.42
C PHE A 91 24.26 2.22 0.99
N GLN A 92 23.80 1.37 0.06
CA GLN A 92 24.12 1.48 -1.35
C GLN A 92 23.37 2.62 -2.03
N THR A 93 23.96 3.20 -3.09
CA THR A 93 23.41 4.30 -3.90
C THR A 93 21.97 4.06 -4.35
N ALA A 94 21.64 2.84 -4.81
CA ALA A 94 20.28 2.49 -5.22
C ALA A 94 19.27 2.54 -4.06
N GLY A 95 19.68 2.13 -2.86
CA GLY A 95 18.88 2.21 -1.64
C GLY A 95 18.68 3.65 -1.18
N LEU A 96 19.75 4.44 -1.16
CA LEU A 96 19.71 5.87 -0.85
C LEU A 96 18.75 6.62 -1.79
N ASN A 97 18.86 6.40 -3.10
CA ASN A 97 17.95 7.02 -4.06
C ASN A 97 16.47 6.76 -3.76
N LYS A 98 16.13 5.54 -3.30
CA LYS A 98 14.77 5.20 -2.86
C LYS A 98 14.40 5.91 -1.55
N ILE A 99 15.29 5.89 -0.56
CA ILE A 99 15.10 6.60 0.73
C ILE A 99 14.78 8.07 0.49
N PHE A 100 15.61 8.76 -0.28
CA PHE A 100 15.46 10.18 -0.57
C PHE A 100 14.24 10.49 -1.46
N THR A 101 13.84 9.57 -2.33
CA THR A 101 12.59 9.70 -3.09
C THR A 101 11.37 9.63 -2.16
N VAL A 102 11.39 8.73 -1.18
CA VAL A 102 10.26 8.49 -0.26
C VAL A 102 10.22 9.53 0.86
N TRP A 103 11.35 9.83 1.49
CA TRP A 103 11.45 10.73 2.63
C TRP A 103 12.77 11.51 2.61
N PRO A 104 12.85 12.60 1.82
CA PRO A 104 14.07 13.40 1.70
C PRO A 104 14.45 14.12 2.99
N PHE A 105 13.49 14.35 3.89
CA PHE A 105 13.70 15.06 5.15
C PHE A 105 14.51 14.27 6.20
N ILE A 106 14.97 13.07 5.88
CA ILE A 106 15.97 12.36 6.70
C ILE A 106 17.23 13.21 6.93
N VAL A 107 17.55 14.13 6.01
CA VAL A 107 18.69 15.07 6.14
C VAL A 107 18.51 16.14 7.20
N GLY A 108 17.28 16.41 7.61
CA GLY A 108 16.99 17.34 8.70
C GLY A 108 17.18 16.73 10.08
N MET A 109 17.51 15.44 10.16
CA MET A 109 17.78 14.80 11.43
C MET A 109 19.18 15.12 11.93
N GLU A 110 19.30 15.35 13.24
CA GLU A 110 20.61 15.41 13.88
C GLU A 110 21.38 14.11 13.66
N LYS A 111 22.61 14.22 13.16
CA LYS A 111 23.47 13.09 12.80
C LYS A 111 23.65 12.09 13.95
N LYS A 112 23.82 12.60 15.17
CA LYS A 112 23.95 11.77 16.37
C LYS A 112 22.73 10.88 16.61
N LEU A 113 21.53 11.41 16.41
CA LEU A 113 20.27 10.66 16.55
C LEU A 113 20.08 9.66 15.40
N LEU A 114 20.50 10.01 14.18
CA LEU A 114 20.47 9.07 13.05
C LEU A 114 21.38 7.86 13.32
N ILE A 115 22.61 8.11 13.78
CA ILE A 115 23.58 7.09 14.19
C ILE A 115 22.98 6.20 15.27
N GLU A 116 22.50 6.80 16.38
CA GLU A 116 21.90 6.06 17.50
C GLU A 116 20.81 5.09 17.03
N ARG A 117 19.95 5.53 16.11
CA ARG A 117 18.83 4.71 15.62
C ARG A 117 19.29 3.60 14.70
N ILE A 118 20.28 3.85 13.84
CA ILE A 118 20.86 2.81 12.97
C ILE A 118 21.58 1.76 13.83
N GLU A 119 22.36 2.17 14.82
CA GLU A 119 23.09 1.27 15.70
C GLU A 119 22.15 0.44 16.58
N PHE A 120 21.13 1.06 17.16
CA PHE A 120 20.11 0.33 17.92
C PHE A 120 19.47 -0.78 17.08
N TRP A 121 18.99 -0.47 15.87
CA TRP A 121 18.34 -1.48 15.04
C TRP A 121 19.32 -2.51 14.47
N GLY A 122 20.51 -2.06 14.04
CA GLY A 122 21.43 -2.86 13.25
C GLY A 122 22.50 -3.61 14.04
N LYS A 123 22.84 -3.15 15.25
CA LYS A 123 23.87 -3.76 16.11
C LYS A 123 23.27 -4.33 17.39
N GLU A 124 22.33 -3.63 18.02
CA GLU A 124 21.81 -4.04 19.34
C GLU A 124 20.60 -4.97 19.24
N TYR A 125 19.64 -4.66 18.38
CA TYR A 125 18.33 -5.32 18.41
C TYR A 125 18.13 -6.38 17.31
N LEU A 126 18.39 -6.02 16.04
CA LEU A 126 18.25 -6.91 14.87
C LEU A 126 19.60 -7.12 14.18
N ASP A 127 19.78 -6.55 12.99
CA ASP A 127 20.94 -6.72 12.12
C ASP A 127 20.94 -5.64 11.03
N MET A 128 22.11 -5.36 10.44
CA MET A 128 22.26 -4.31 9.44
C MET A 128 21.51 -4.61 8.13
N ASP A 129 21.41 -5.88 7.73
CA ASP A 129 20.66 -6.30 6.52
C ASP A 129 19.17 -5.91 6.62
N TRP A 130 18.59 -6.10 7.81
CA TRP A 130 17.24 -5.66 8.10
C TRP A 130 17.11 -4.14 8.06
N VAL A 131 18.09 -3.40 8.59
CA VAL A 131 18.09 -1.93 8.54
C VAL A 131 18.13 -1.45 7.10
N HIS A 132 19.04 -1.96 6.27
CA HIS A 132 19.16 -1.57 4.85
C HIS A 132 17.86 -1.84 4.09
N SER A 133 17.30 -3.04 4.25
CA SER A 133 16.07 -3.44 3.53
C SER A 133 14.82 -2.70 4.02
N THR A 134 14.73 -2.41 5.32
CA THR A 134 13.58 -1.74 5.93
C THR A 134 13.62 -0.24 5.72
N ALA A 135 14.76 0.42 5.93
CA ALA A 135 14.87 1.87 5.75
C ALA A 135 14.59 2.29 4.30
N VAL A 136 14.86 1.45 3.30
CA VAL A 136 14.47 1.71 1.91
C VAL A 136 12.95 1.77 1.71
N LYS A 137 12.20 0.89 2.40
CA LYS A 137 10.73 0.79 2.26
C LYS A 137 9.98 1.66 3.26
N PHE A 138 10.62 1.97 4.38
CA PHE A 138 10.06 2.72 5.49
C PHE A 138 11.14 3.59 6.18
N PRO A 139 11.67 4.62 5.48
CA PRO A 139 12.74 5.47 6.03
C PRO A 139 12.39 6.13 7.36
N ARG A 140 11.12 6.48 7.52
CA ARG A 140 10.59 7.18 8.70
C ARG A 140 10.69 6.34 9.98
N LEU A 141 10.98 5.04 9.91
CA LEU A 141 11.35 4.24 11.07
C LEU A 141 12.51 4.89 11.85
N LEU A 142 13.51 5.39 11.11
CA LEU A 142 14.67 6.08 11.68
C LEU A 142 14.30 7.47 12.21
N ALA A 143 13.05 7.93 12.11
CA ALA A 143 12.60 9.18 12.72
C ALA A 143 12.19 9.03 14.19
N TYR A 144 11.92 7.80 14.63
CA TYR A 144 11.38 7.55 15.97
C TYR A 144 12.48 7.43 17.01
N ASP A 145 12.28 8.11 18.13
CA ASP A 145 13.17 8.07 19.27
C ASP A 145 13.22 6.67 19.90
N VAL A 146 14.43 6.16 20.16
CA VAL A 146 14.60 4.80 20.67
C VAL A 146 14.03 4.68 22.08
N LYS A 147 14.38 5.61 22.97
CA LYS A 147 14.11 5.51 24.41
C LYS A 147 12.67 5.78 24.78
N SER A 148 12.11 6.87 24.27
CA SER A 148 10.76 7.34 24.61
C SER A 148 9.66 6.69 23.77
N ASN A 149 9.99 6.10 22.62
CA ASN A 149 9.00 5.62 21.66
C ASN A 149 9.14 4.11 21.34
N ILE A 150 10.31 3.68 20.85
CA ILE A 150 10.50 2.30 20.38
C ILE A 150 10.62 1.29 21.53
N LEU A 151 11.49 1.55 22.52
CA LEU A 151 11.75 0.64 23.64
C LEU A 151 10.48 0.32 24.46
N PRO A 152 9.62 1.29 24.82
CA PRO A 152 8.39 0.98 25.56
C PRO A 152 7.47 0.00 24.84
N LYS A 153 7.45 0.01 23.50
CA LYS A 153 6.66 -0.92 22.68
C LYS A 153 7.31 -2.30 22.65
N ILE A 154 8.63 -2.36 22.48
CA ILE A 154 9.39 -3.61 22.49
C ILE A 154 9.29 -4.29 23.86
N HIS A 155 9.47 -3.54 24.96
CA HIS A 155 9.34 -4.05 26.33
C HIS A 155 7.94 -4.61 26.60
N TYR A 156 6.88 -3.93 26.15
CA TYR A 156 5.53 -4.47 26.26
C TYR A 156 5.37 -5.79 25.50
N LEU A 157 5.83 -5.87 24.26
CA LEU A 157 5.74 -7.10 23.46
C LEU A 157 6.51 -8.27 24.10
N HIS A 158 7.72 -8.01 24.60
CA HIS A 158 8.51 -9.02 25.31
C HIS A 158 7.84 -9.46 26.61
N HIS A 159 7.32 -8.52 27.40
CA HIS A 159 6.61 -8.84 28.64
C HIS A 159 5.35 -9.69 28.38
N PHE A 160 4.55 -9.31 27.39
CA PHE A 160 3.30 -10.01 27.08
C PHE A 160 3.56 -11.41 26.49
N PHE A 161 4.46 -11.52 25.52
CA PHE A 161 4.69 -12.79 24.80
C PHE A 161 5.72 -13.70 25.45
N LYS A 162 6.60 -13.18 26.33
CA LYS A 162 7.70 -13.91 26.97
C LYS A 162 8.53 -14.73 25.96
N ASN A 163 8.75 -14.16 24.77
CA ASN A 163 9.42 -14.83 23.66
C ASN A 163 10.14 -13.84 22.75
N ASP A 164 11.40 -13.57 23.07
CA ASP A 164 12.20 -12.54 22.41
C ASP A 164 12.41 -12.80 20.91
N ALA A 165 12.65 -14.06 20.55
CA ALA A 165 12.84 -14.48 19.16
C ALA A 165 11.57 -14.20 18.33
N ALA A 166 10.39 -14.46 18.89
CA ALA A 166 9.13 -14.20 18.22
C ALA A 166 8.85 -12.71 18.07
N VAL A 167 9.17 -11.89 19.09
CA VAL A 167 9.03 -10.42 19.00
C VAL A 167 9.95 -9.85 17.92
N LYS A 168 11.20 -10.30 17.85
CA LYS A 168 12.11 -9.93 16.75
C LYS A 168 11.55 -10.36 15.39
N GLN A 169 10.98 -11.56 15.28
CA GLN A 169 10.34 -12.04 14.05
C GLN A 169 9.13 -11.17 13.62
N ILE A 170 8.29 -10.77 14.59
CA ILE A 170 7.13 -9.88 14.37
C ILE A 170 7.58 -8.54 13.80
N ILE A 171 8.57 -7.91 14.43
CA ILE A 171 9.11 -6.62 13.99
C ILE A 171 9.79 -6.74 12.63
N ARG A 172 10.59 -7.81 12.43
CA ARG A 172 11.25 -8.06 11.15
C ARG A 172 10.25 -8.15 9.99
N LYS A 173 9.14 -8.86 10.22
CA LYS A 173 8.11 -9.11 9.20
C LYS A 173 7.27 -7.88 8.87
N TYR A 174 6.94 -7.03 9.85
CA TYR A 174 6.09 -5.86 9.60
C TYR A 174 6.40 -4.71 10.57
N PRO A 175 7.45 -3.90 10.33
CA PRO A 175 7.83 -2.82 11.25
C PRO A 175 6.86 -1.65 11.30
N TYR A 176 5.97 -1.52 10.31
CA TYR A 176 5.07 -0.37 10.19
C TYR A 176 4.16 -0.18 11.41
N PHE A 177 3.84 -1.23 12.19
CA PHE A 177 3.02 -1.05 13.39
C PHE A 177 3.71 -0.18 14.45
N LEU A 178 5.04 -0.05 14.40
CA LEU A 178 5.82 0.79 15.32
C LEU A 178 5.51 2.29 15.20
N ILE A 179 4.77 2.74 14.19
CA ILE A 179 4.25 4.12 14.16
C ILE A 179 3.10 4.33 15.13
N SER A 180 2.41 3.26 15.49
CA SER A 180 1.23 3.31 16.36
C SER A 180 1.66 3.64 17.79
N ARG A 181 0.82 4.32 18.56
CA ARG A 181 1.08 4.58 19.97
C ARG A 181 1.17 3.26 20.74
N LYS A 182 1.97 3.20 21.81
CA LYS A 182 2.08 2.04 22.71
C LYS A 182 0.70 1.54 23.15
N GLY A 183 -0.14 2.44 23.67
CA GLY A 183 -1.49 2.10 24.11
C GLY A 183 -2.40 1.52 23.02
N THR A 184 -2.18 1.84 21.74
CA THR A 184 -2.93 1.21 20.63
C THR A 184 -2.49 -0.23 20.39
N ILE A 185 -1.19 -0.51 20.53
CA ILE A 185 -0.66 -1.88 20.42
C ILE A 185 -1.19 -2.71 21.60
N GLU A 186 -1.19 -2.13 22.81
CA GLU A 186 -1.71 -2.76 24.03
C GLU A 186 -3.20 -3.07 23.93
N GLU A 187 -4.04 -2.08 23.59
CA GLU A 187 -5.48 -2.25 23.38
C GLU A 187 -5.76 -3.40 22.42
N ARG A 188 -5.05 -3.45 21.28
CA ARG A 188 -5.24 -4.51 20.28
C ARG A 188 -4.90 -5.89 20.80
N ILE A 189 -3.75 -6.05 21.46
CA ILE A 189 -3.35 -7.35 22.00
C ILE A 189 -4.30 -7.78 23.12
N ASN A 190 -4.65 -6.88 24.03
CA ASN A 190 -5.55 -7.17 25.14
C ASN A 190 -6.95 -7.51 24.64
N CYS A 191 -7.53 -6.76 23.71
CA CYS A 191 -8.83 -7.09 23.12
C CYS A 191 -8.83 -8.47 22.43
N ILE A 192 -7.75 -8.85 21.73
CA ILE A 192 -7.64 -10.17 21.11
C ILE A 192 -7.58 -11.28 22.19
N ALA A 193 -6.89 -11.03 23.30
CA ALA A 193 -6.84 -11.98 24.41
C ALA A 193 -8.23 -12.10 25.11
N GLU A 194 -8.89 -10.98 25.36
CA GLU A 194 -10.18 -10.88 26.05
C GLU A 194 -11.34 -11.53 25.29
N ILE A 195 -11.29 -11.60 23.94
CA ILE A 195 -12.31 -12.32 23.16
C ILE A 195 -12.21 -13.86 23.27
N GLY A 196 -11.31 -14.37 24.12
CA GLY A 196 -11.20 -15.80 24.43
C GLY A 196 -9.95 -16.48 23.87
N MET A 197 -8.93 -15.73 23.46
CA MET A 197 -7.66 -16.32 22.99
C MET A 197 -6.62 -16.35 24.11
N ASN A 198 -6.04 -17.53 24.34
CA ASN A 198 -4.87 -17.63 25.21
C ASN A 198 -3.64 -16.94 24.57
N PRO A 199 -2.63 -16.53 25.38
CA PRO A 199 -1.46 -15.80 24.87
C PRO A 199 -0.67 -16.52 23.76
N ALA A 200 -0.62 -17.85 23.76
CA ALA A 200 0.09 -18.62 22.74
C ALA A 200 -0.61 -18.55 21.36
N THR A 201 -1.95 -18.59 21.37
CA THR A 201 -2.76 -18.37 20.16
C THR A 201 -2.63 -16.94 19.67
N VAL A 202 -2.66 -15.95 20.58
CA VAL A 202 -2.41 -14.54 20.23
C VAL A 202 -1.04 -14.38 19.57
N LEU A 203 0.02 -14.97 20.15
CA LEU A 203 1.36 -14.91 19.58
C LEU A 203 1.40 -15.50 18.17
N THR A 204 0.81 -16.68 17.97
CA THR A 204 0.74 -17.34 16.67
C THR A 204 0.01 -16.48 15.63
N LEU A 205 -1.11 -15.87 16.01
CA LEU A 205 -1.87 -14.96 15.17
C LEU A 205 -1.05 -13.70 14.80
N ILE A 206 -0.41 -13.04 15.77
CA ILE A 206 0.37 -11.82 15.53
C ILE A 206 1.63 -12.11 14.72
N LYS A 207 2.33 -13.24 14.93
CA LYS A 207 3.43 -13.69 14.06
C LYS A 207 2.98 -13.86 12.61
N ARG A 208 1.78 -14.43 12.41
CA ARG A 208 1.21 -14.62 11.07
C ARG A 208 0.76 -13.30 10.46
N GLN A 209 0.13 -12.41 11.23
CA GLN A 209 -0.40 -11.13 10.77
C GLN A 209 -0.03 -9.96 11.71
N PRO A 210 1.22 -9.46 11.68
CA PRO A 210 1.62 -8.41 12.62
C PRO A 210 1.00 -7.05 12.31
N ARG A 211 0.41 -6.88 11.12
CA ARG A 211 -0.42 -5.71 10.77
C ARG A 211 -1.62 -5.53 11.71
N LEU A 212 -2.04 -6.58 12.45
CA LEU A 212 -3.07 -6.43 13.48
C LEU A 212 -2.70 -5.42 14.56
N LEU A 213 -1.41 -5.18 14.80
CA LEU A 213 -0.91 -4.19 15.76
C LEU A 213 -0.90 -2.75 15.23
N TYR A 214 -1.17 -2.56 13.94
CA TYR A 214 -1.17 -1.24 13.29
C TYR A 214 -2.49 -0.52 13.51
N ALA A 215 -2.44 0.77 13.86
CA ALA A 215 -3.62 1.60 14.06
C ALA A 215 -4.45 1.73 12.77
N THR A 216 -5.74 1.42 12.85
CA THR A 216 -6.73 1.71 11.80
C THR A 216 -7.59 2.91 12.18
N SER A 217 -8.27 3.51 11.20
CA SER A 217 -9.18 4.65 11.40
C SER A 217 -10.31 4.35 12.40
N SER A 218 -10.75 3.09 12.48
CA SER A 218 -11.63 2.56 13.54
C SER A 218 -10.81 1.73 14.52
N GLY A 219 -11.05 1.86 15.84
CA GLY A 219 -10.43 1.00 16.86
C GLY A 219 -10.77 -0.49 16.68
N PHE A 220 -10.00 -1.38 17.31
CA PHE A 220 -10.18 -2.83 17.16
C PHE A 220 -11.48 -3.29 17.84
N SER A 221 -11.75 -2.75 19.04
CA SER A 221 -12.99 -2.96 19.80
C SER A 221 -14.26 -2.63 19.00
N PHE A 222 -14.28 -1.55 18.23
CA PHE A 222 -15.42 -1.19 17.38
C PHE A 222 -15.75 -2.27 16.34
N LYS A 223 -14.75 -3.00 15.84
CA LYS A 223 -14.98 -4.10 14.89
C LYS A 223 -15.61 -5.31 15.55
N ILE A 224 -15.23 -5.59 16.79
CA ILE A 224 -15.85 -6.64 17.59
C ILE A 224 -17.33 -6.28 17.78
N VAL A 225 -17.63 -5.07 18.27
CA VAL A 225 -19.02 -4.61 18.48
C VAL A 225 -19.82 -4.62 17.18
N TRP A 226 -19.21 -4.24 16.06
CA TRP A 226 -19.85 -4.31 14.74
C TRP A 226 -20.21 -5.75 14.35
N LEU A 227 -19.30 -6.71 14.53
CA LEU A 227 -19.60 -8.12 14.27
C LEU A 227 -20.68 -8.66 15.22
N GLU A 228 -20.65 -8.27 16.51
CA GLU A 228 -21.69 -8.66 17.48
C GLU A 228 -23.08 -8.14 17.07
N ARG A 229 -23.17 -6.89 16.58
CA ARG A 229 -24.42 -6.32 16.04
C ARG A 229 -24.94 -7.05 14.81
N LEU A 230 -24.05 -7.71 14.05
CA LEU A 230 -24.42 -8.58 12.93
C LEU A 230 -24.80 -10.00 13.39
N GLY A 231 -24.81 -10.28 14.69
CA GLY A 231 -25.20 -11.57 15.26
C GLY A 231 -24.07 -12.60 15.28
N PHE A 232 -22.81 -12.18 15.33
CA PHE A 232 -21.68 -13.07 15.63
C PHE A 232 -21.42 -13.14 17.12
N ASP A 233 -21.25 -14.34 17.66
CA ASP A 233 -20.76 -14.50 19.03
C ASP A 233 -19.23 -14.39 19.12
N ARG A 234 -18.69 -14.33 20.34
CA ARG A 234 -17.24 -14.18 20.58
C ARG A 234 -16.41 -15.34 19.99
N SER A 235 -16.93 -16.56 20.04
CA SER A 235 -16.24 -17.74 19.48
C SER A 235 -16.19 -17.70 17.95
N GLU A 236 -17.26 -17.22 17.32
CA GLU A 236 -17.32 -17.00 15.88
C GLU A 236 -16.41 -15.85 15.43
N ILE A 237 -16.33 -14.77 16.22
CA ILE A 237 -15.40 -13.66 15.99
C ILE A 237 -13.95 -14.13 16.09
N VAL A 238 -13.62 -14.95 17.09
CA VAL A 238 -12.32 -15.61 17.22
C VAL A 238 -12.01 -16.43 15.98
N ASN A 239 -12.98 -17.24 15.52
CA ASN A 239 -12.83 -18.04 14.31
C ASN A 239 -12.60 -17.17 13.07
N LEU A 240 -13.37 -16.09 12.88
CA LEU A 240 -13.19 -15.13 11.80
C LEU A 240 -11.82 -14.44 11.86
N LEU A 241 -11.34 -14.05 13.03
CA LEU A 241 -10.03 -13.44 13.20
C LEU A 241 -8.90 -14.43 12.85
N LEU A 242 -9.06 -15.71 13.19
CA LEU A 242 -8.09 -16.75 12.85
C LEU A 242 -8.13 -17.15 11.37
N ARG A 243 -9.29 -17.13 10.71
CA ARG A 243 -9.41 -17.43 9.27
C ARG A 243 -9.06 -16.23 8.38
N TYR A 244 -9.52 -15.04 8.75
CA TYR A 244 -9.43 -13.85 7.91
C TYR A 244 -9.14 -12.56 8.71
N PRO A 245 -7.89 -12.40 9.20
CA PRO A 245 -7.49 -11.23 9.99
C PRO A 245 -7.64 -9.88 9.28
N SER A 246 -7.73 -9.87 7.94
CA SER A 246 -7.81 -8.64 7.15
C SER A 246 -9.05 -7.79 7.47
N ILE A 247 -10.15 -8.42 7.89
CA ILE A 247 -11.36 -7.72 8.38
C ILE A 247 -10.99 -6.76 9.51
N PHE A 248 -10.10 -7.18 10.41
CA PHE A 248 -9.75 -6.43 11.61
C PHE A 248 -8.74 -5.30 11.36
N VAL A 249 -8.12 -5.26 10.18
CA VAL A 249 -7.17 -4.19 9.78
C VAL A 249 -7.69 -3.31 8.63
N THR A 250 -8.90 -3.59 8.13
CA THR A 250 -9.56 -2.79 7.09
C THR A 250 -10.41 -1.70 7.73
N ASN A 251 -10.56 -0.52 7.10
CA ASN A 251 -11.46 0.53 7.61
C ASN A 251 -12.91 -0.01 7.66
N ILE A 252 -13.61 0.20 8.78
CA ILE A 252 -14.99 -0.29 8.97
C ILE A 252 -15.96 0.25 7.92
N ASN A 253 -15.90 1.54 7.59
CA ASN A 253 -16.76 2.16 6.58
C ASN A 253 -16.59 1.48 5.21
N LYS A 254 -15.34 1.09 4.86
CA LYS A 254 -15.06 0.34 3.63
C LYS A 254 -15.57 -1.10 3.67
N LEU A 255 -15.68 -1.70 4.85
CA LEU A 255 -16.30 -3.02 5.00
C LEU A 255 -17.81 -2.90 4.84
N GLU A 256 -18.42 -1.91 5.49
CA GLU A 256 -19.86 -1.64 5.40
C GLU A 256 -20.29 -1.33 3.96
N GLU A 257 -19.56 -0.49 3.24
CA GLU A 257 -19.79 -0.22 1.81
C GLU A 257 -19.82 -1.50 0.97
N LYS A 258 -18.84 -2.38 1.16
CA LYS A 258 -18.76 -3.66 0.43
C LYS A 258 -19.88 -4.61 0.81
N VAL A 259 -20.19 -4.70 2.11
CA VAL A 259 -21.26 -5.56 2.62
C VAL A 259 -22.62 -5.07 2.13
N HIS A 260 -22.86 -3.76 2.17
CA HIS A 260 -24.09 -3.13 1.67
C HIS A 260 -24.30 -3.45 0.20
N TRP A 261 -23.30 -3.20 -0.64
CA TRP A 261 -23.39 -3.51 -2.07
C TRP A 261 -23.64 -5.00 -2.32
N LEU A 262 -22.97 -5.90 -1.57
CA LEU A 262 -23.21 -7.34 -1.69
C LEU A 262 -24.65 -7.73 -1.30
N VAL A 263 -25.22 -7.09 -0.29
CA VAL A 263 -26.63 -7.27 0.08
C VAL A 263 -27.57 -6.77 -1.02
N GLU A 264 -27.31 -5.60 -1.60
CA GLU A 264 -28.13 -5.02 -2.69
C GLU A 264 -28.19 -5.93 -3.92
N VAL A 265 -27.06 -6.57 -4.27
CA VAL A 265 -27.04 -7.52 -5.39
C VAL A 265 -27.60 -8.90 -5.04
N GLY A 266 -28.12 -9.09 -3.82
CA GLY A 266 -28.71 -10.33 -3.33
C GLY A 266 -27.70 -11.36 -2.83
N TYR A 267 -26.41 -11.05 -2.79
CA TYR A 267 -25.37 -11.98 -2.37
C TYR A 267 -25.50 -12.32 -0.88
N GLY A 268 -25.30 -13.59 -0.53
CA GLY A 268 -25.47 -14.08 0.84
C GLY A 268 -26.93 -14.04 1.33
N GLY A 269 -27.89 -14.05 0.41
CA GLY A 269 -29.32 -14.06 0.72
C GLY A 269 -29.77 -12.80 1.48
N GLY A 270 -29.14 -11.65 1.20
CA GLY A 270 -29.43 -10.38 1.85
C GLY A 270 -28.94 -10.25 3.30
N SER A 271 -28.18 -11.22 3.82
CA SER A 271 -27.67 -11.21 5.19
C SER A 271 -26.19 -10.80 5.24
N PRO A 272 -25.84 -9.63 5.81
CA PRO A 272 -24.46 -9.22 6.10
C PRO A 272 -23.64 -10.31 6.80
N ARG A 273 -24.26 -10.95 7.80
CA ARG A 273 -23.64 -12.02 8.57
C ARG A 273 -23.27 -13.21 7.69
N ARG A 274 -24.18 -13.66 6.84
CA ARG A 274 -23.96 -14.79 5.93
C ARG A 274 -22.83 -14.50 4.93
N ILE A 275 -22.77 -13.27 4.40
CA ILE A 275 -21.69 -12.82 3.50
C ILE A 275 -20.33 -12.95 4.19
N ILE A 276 -20.21 -12.37 5.39
CA ILE A 276 -18.96 -12.36 6.17
C ILE A 276 -18.54 -13.79 6.57
N TRP A 277 -19.50 -14.65 6.88
CA TRP A 277 -19.21 -16.01 7.35
C TRP A 277 -18.77 -16.98 6.25
N ILE A 278 -19.49 -16.96 5.12
CA ILE A 278 -19.30 -17.92 4.01
C ILE A 278 -18.06 -17.56 3.19
N ASN A 279 -17.83 -16.27 2.92
CA ASN A 279 -16.72 -15.83 2.09
C ASN A 279 -16.08 -14.53 2.57
N PRO A 280 -15.46 -14.51 3.76
CA PRO A 280 -14.70 -13.35 4.21
C PRO A 280 -13.73 -12.79 3.15
N PRO A 281 -13.07 -13.62 2.30
CA PRO A 281 -12.22 -13.14 1.22
C PRO A 281 -12.82 -12.12 0.26
N CYS A 282 -14.13 -12.16 0.00
CA CYS A 282 -14.76 -11.19 -0.91
C CYS A 282 -14.58 -9.73 -0.45
N LEU A 283 -14.47 -9.51 0.86
CA LEU A 283 -14.27 -8.18 1.45
C LEU A 283 -12.87 -7.62 1.21
N GLY A 284 -11.96 -8.41 0.64
CA GLY A 284 -10.65 -7.95 0.17
C GLY A 284 -10.72 -7.17 -1.15
N TYR A 285 -11.74 -7.41 -1.98
CA TYR A 285 -11.89 -6.79 -3.29
C TYR A 285 -12.51 -5.39 -3.21
N THR A 286 -12.33 -4.57 -4.26
CA THR A 286 -13.06 -3.29 -4.36
C THR A 286 -14.47 -3.53 -4.91
N VAL A 287 -15.40 -2.62 -4.65
CA VAL A 287 -16.77 -2.73 -5.15
C VAL A 287 -16.77 -2.79 -6.68
N GLU A 288 -15.96 -1.98 -7.35
CA GLU A 288 -15.84 -1.95 -8.82
C GLU A 288 -15.37 -3.29 -9.38
N SER A 289 -14.35 -3.90 -8.75
CA SER A 289 -13.87 -5.21 -9.19
C SER A 289 -14.92 -6.32 -9.00
N MET A 290 -15.76 -6.21 -7.96
CA MET A 290 -16.88 -7.13 -7.75
C MET A 290 -18.02 -6.87 -8.74
N LYS A 291 -18.34 -5.61 -9.07
CA LYS A 291 -19.33 -5.27 -10.10
C LYS A 291 -18.98 -5.91 -11.45
N ILE A 292 -17.72 -5.76 -11.89
CA ILE A 292 -17.22 -6.41 -13.12
C ILE A 292 -17.37 -7.94 -13.03
N LYS A 293 -17.07 -8.52 -11.86
CA LYS A 293 -17.21 -9.96 -11.63
C LYS A 293 -18.65 -10.43 -11.72
N PHE A 294 -19.57 -9.72 -11.07
CA PHE A 294 -20.99 -10.05 -11.06
C PHE A 294 -21.63 -9.82 -12.43
N ALA A 295 -21.26 -8.75 -13.14
CA ALA A 295 -21.63 -8.52 -14.53
C ALA A 295 -21.25 -9.71 -15.42
N LEU A 296 -19.99 -10.16 -15.34
CA LEU A 296 -19.56 -11.34 -16.07
C LEU A 296 -20.41 -12.56 -15.69
N LEU A 297 -20.48 -12.91 -14.41
CA LEU A 297 -21.15 -14.14 -13.95
C LEU A 297 -22.66 -14.14 -14.25
N ARG A 298 -23.37 -13.06 -13.95
CA ARG A 298 -24.83 -13.01 -14.09
C ARG A 298 -25.27 -12.59 -15.48
N ASP A 299 -24.70 -11.52 -16.01
CA ASP A 299 -25.25 -10.88 -17.20
C ASP A 299 -24.76 -11.57 -18.47
N HIS A 300 -23.46 -11.90 -18.52
CA HIS A 300 -22.83 -12.52 -19.70
C HIS A 300 -22.86 -14.05 -19.66
N LEU A 301 -22.67 -14.63 -18.47
CA LEU A 301 -22.59 -16.08 -18.30
C LEU A 301 -23.90 -16.72 -17.84
N LYS A 302 -24.90 -15.92 -17.46
CA LYS A 302 -26.23 -16.36 -16.99
C LYS A 302 -26.15 -17.35 -15.82
N ILE A 303 -25.15 -17.16 -14.95
CA ILE A 303 -24.99 -17.95 -13.73
C ILE A 303 -25.91 -17.36 -12.66
N ASP A 304 -26.75 -18.22 -12.10
CA ASP A 304 -27.67 -17.83 -11.04
C ASP A 304 -26.94 -17.48 -9.73
N LEU A 305 -27.54 -16.56 -8.95
CA LEU A 305 -27.00 -16.12 -7.67
C LEU A 305 -26.80 -17.27 -6.69
N GLU A 306 -27.69 -18.27 -6.67
CA GLU A 306 -27.54 -19.43 -5.79
C GLU A 306 -26.29 -20.25 -6.12
N GLN A 307 -25.94 -20.38 -7.41
CA GLN A 307 -24.70 -21.05 -7.83
C GLN A 307 -23.46 -20.26 -7.39
N ILE A 308 -23.52 -18.94 -7.43
CA ILE A 308 -22.46 -18.06 -6.92
C ILE A 308 -22.35 -18.19 -5.39
N HIS A 309 -23.47 -18.29 -4.67
CA HIS A 309 -23.49 -18.54 -3.22
C HIS A 309 -22.82 -19.85 -2.84
N ASN A 310 -23.09 -20.90 -3.62
CA ASN A 310 -22.53 -22.23 -3.38
C ASN A 310 -21.07 -22.36 -3.85
N CYS A 311 -20.56 -21.38 -4.60
CA CYS A 311 -19.16 -21.34 -5.02
C CYS A 311 -18.51 -19.96 -4.81
N PRO A 312 -18.29 -19.55 -3.54
CA PRO A 312 -17.78 -18.21 -3.26
C PRO A 312 -16.37 -17.91 -3.81
N SER A 313 -15.57 -18.97 -4.03
CA SER A 313 -14.24 -18.86 -4.64
C SER A 313 -14.28 -18.33 -6.07
N ALA A 314 -15.42 -18.41 -6.77
CA ALA A 314 -15.61 -17.85 -8.10
C ALA A 314 -15.35 -16.34 -8.16
N LEU A 315 -15.64 -15.62 -7.07
CA LEU A 315 -15.42 -14.18 -7.00
C LEU A 315 -13.93 -13.82 -7.06
N GLY A 316 -13.06 -14.70 -6.57
CA GLY A 316 -11.61 -14.53 -6.62
C GLY A 316 -10.94 -15.09 -7.86
N TYR A 317 -11.67 -15.74 -8.77
CA TYR A 317 -11.11 -16.35 -9.96
C TYR A 317 -10.87 -15.32 -11.07
N SER A 318 -9.90 -15.57 -11.96
CA SER A 318 -9.56 -14.64 -13.05
C SER A 318 -10.74 -14.42 -14.01
N THR A 319 -11.12 -13.16 -14.25
CA THR A 319 -12.20 -12.79 -15.19
C THR A 319 -11.94 -13.33 -16.59
N LYS A 320 -10.72 -13.13 -17.11
CA LYS A 320 -10.30 -13.63 -18.43
C LYS A 320 -10.42 -15.15 -18.51
N ARG A 321 -10.02 -15.84 -17.46
CA ARG A 321 -10.05 -17.30 -17.44
C ARG A 321 -11.46 -17.88 -17.31
N LEU A 322 -12.33 -17.27 -16.49
CA LEU A 322 -13.76 -17.61 -16.46
C LEU A 322 -14.36 -17.46 -17.86
N TYR A 323 -14.11 -16.31 -18.50
CA TYR A 323 -14.63 -16.01 -19.83
C TYR A 323 -14.19 -17.04 -20.87
N ASN A 324 -12.88 -17.22 -21.06
CA ASN A 324 -12.31 -18.11 -22.08
C ASN A 324 -12.84 -19.53 -21.97
N ARG A 325 -12.90 -20.05 -20.74
CA ARG A 325 -13.36 -21.42 -20.50
C ARG A 325 -14.85 -21.59 -20.77
N ILE A 326 -15.68 -20.62 -20.42
CA ILE A 326 -17.12 -20.70 -20.74
C ILE A 326 -17.37 -20.48 -22.22
N ALA A 327 -16.66 -19.56 -22.87
CA ALA A 327 -16.72 -19.40 -24.32
C ALA A 327 -16.37 -20.72 -25.03
N TYR A 328 -15.35 -21.43 -24.53
CA TYR A 328 -14.99 -22.75 -25.04
C TYR A 328 -16.05 -23.82 -24.75
N LEU A 329 -16.63 -23.88 -23.55
CA LEU A 329 -17.73 -24.81 -23.27
C LEU A 329 -18.96 -24.52 -24.13
N LYS A 330 -19.28 -23.25 -24.40
CA LYS A 330 -20.33 -22.85 -25.34
C LYS A 330 -20.01 -23.31 -26.75
N HIS A 331 -18.77 -23.11 -27.22
CA HIS A 331 -18.29 -23.62 -28.51
C HIS A 331 -18.46 -25.15 -28.63
N LEU A 332 -18.20 -25.89 -27.54
CA LEU A 332 -18.41 -27.33 -27.46
C LEU A 332 -19.87 -27.75 -27.21
N ARG A 333 -20.80 -26.80 -27.02
CA ARG A 333 -22.19 -27.02 -26.60
C ARG A 333 -22.33 -27.80 -25.28
N LEU A 334 -21.36 -27.63 -24.39
CA LEU A 334 -21.33 -28.21 -23.04
C LEU A 334 -21.78 -27.23 -21.94
N TRP A 335 -22.10 -25.99 -22.31
CA TRP A 335 -22.59 -24.96 -21.39
C TRP A 335 -24.12 -24.81 -21.40
N GLU A 336 -24.82 -25.57 -22.24
CA GLU A 336 -26.27 -25.51 -22.40
C GLU A 336 -26.87 -26.91 -22.16
N GLY A 337 -28.04 -26.97 -21.50
CA GLY A 337 -28.76 -28.22 -21.22
C GLY A 337 -28.45 -28.87 -19.86
N PRO A 338 -28.97 -30.09 -19.60
CA PRO A 338 -28.95 -30.74 -18.28
C PRO A 338 -27.56 -31.15 -17.78
N TYR A 339 -26.52 -31.00 -18.60
CA TYR A 339 -25.14 -31.35 -18.30
C TYR A 339 -24.25 -30.14 -18.03
N GLN A 340 -24.82 -28.96 -17.79
CA GLN A 340 -24.04 -27.76 -17.45
C GLN A 340 -23.16 -28.03 -16.21
N PRO A 341 -21.83 -27.85 -16.31
CA PRO A 341 -20.95 -28.09 -15.17
C PRO A 341 -21.19 -27.05 -14.07
N SER A 342 -21.19 -27.50 -12.82
CA SER A 342 -21.32 -26.60 -11.68
C SER A 342 -20.11 -25.65 -11.62
N LEU A 343 -20.34 -24.43 -11.10
CA LEU A 343 -19.28 -23.42 -10.96
C LEU A 343 -18.07 -23.95 -10.17
N GLY A 344 -18.31 -24.81 -9.16
CA GLY A 344 -17.25 -25.47 -8.40
C GLY A 344 -16.40 -26.44 -9.22
N SER A 345 -17.01 -27.26 -10.09
CA SER A 345 -16.29 -28.19 -10.97
C SER A 345 -15.45 -27.47 -12.04
N PHE A 346 -15.90 -26.27 -12.42
CA PHE A 346 -15.33 -25.47 -13.48
C PHE A 346 -14.07 -24.69 -13.07
N ILE A 347 -13.96 -24.27 -11.81
CA ILE A 347 -12.86 -23.46 -11.25
C ILE A 347 -11.67 -24.36 -10.86
N THR A 348 -11.12 -25.06 -11.85
CA THR A 348 -9.94 -25.91 -11.66
C THR A 348 -8.64 -25.11 -11.52
N LYS A 349 -7.57 -25.76 -11.01
CA LYS A 349 -6.27 -25.14 -10.71
C LYS A 349 -5.56 -24.60 -11.96
N ASN A 350 -5.53 -25.36 -13.06
CA ASN A 350 -4.88 -24.97 -14.32
C ASN A 350 -5.79 -25.27 -15.54
N ASP A 351 -5.44 -24.78 -16.72
CA ASP A 351 -6.25 -24.98 -17.94
C ASP A 351 -6.17 -26.42 -18.48
N GLN A 352 -5.09 -27.13 -18.21
CA GLN A 352 -4.97 -28.56 -18.52
C GLN A 352 -6.01 -29.38 -17.74
N ASP A 353 -6.15 -29.15 -16.43
CA ASP A 353 -7.12 -29.82 -15.57
C ASP A 353 -8.55 -29.51 -16.03
N PHE A 354 -8.82 -28.26 -16.42
CA PHE A 354 -10.11 -27.90 -16.99
C PHE A 354 -10.41 -28.69 -18.28
N CYS A 355 -9.43 -28.77 -19.18
CA CYS A 355 -9.58 -29.50 -20.44
C CYS A 355 -9.81 -30.99 -20.20
N ASN A 356 -9.06 -31.61 -19.28
CA ASN A 356 -9.14 -33.04 -18.99
C ASN A 356 -10.42 -33.40 -18.21
N LEU A 357 -10.72 -32.67 -17.14
CA LEU A 357 -11.77 -33.03 -16.18
C LEU A 357 -13.15 -32.51 -16.58
N VAL A 358 -13.22 -31.33 -17.21
CA VAL A 358 -14.48 -30.64 -17.49
C VAL A 358 -14.82 -30.73 -18.98
N ALA A 359 -13.95 -30.20 -19.85
CA ALA A 359 -14.23 -30.17 -21.28
C ALA A 359 -14.08 -31.55 -21.95
N LYS A 360 -13.33 -32.47 -21.31
CA LYS A 360 -12.95 -33.79 -21.86
C LYS A 360 -12.36 -33.68 -23.27
N ARG A 361 -11.43 -32.73 -23.46
CA ARG A 361 -10.74 -32.45 -24.73
C ARG A 361 -9.24 -32.23 -24.51
N PRO A 362 -8.38 -32.44 -25.53
CA PRO A 362 -6.96 -32.12 -25.44
C PRO A 362 -6.74 -30.63 -25.16
N TYR A 363 -5.75 -30.31 -24.33
CA TYR A 363 -5.41 -28.93 -23.99
C TYR A 363 -5.05 -28.06 -25.20
N GLN A 364 -4.38 -28.63 -26.21
CA GLN A 364 -4.05 -27.91 -27.44
C GLN A 364 -5.29 -27.39 -28.16
N HIS A 365 -6.40 -28.12 -28.13
CA HIS A 365 -7.65 -27.69 -28.75
C HIS A 365 -8.22 -26.44 -28.06
N TYR A 366 -8.13 -26.38 -26.73
CA TYR A 366 -8.51 -25.19 -25.97
C TYR A 366 -7.59 -23.99 -26.26
N MET A 367 -6.28 -24.20 -26.34
CA MET A 367 -5.34 -23.12 -26.64
C MET A 367 -5.60 -22.51 -28.01
N ASN A 368 -5.74 -23.35 -29.04
CA ASN A 368 -6.07 -22.88 -30.40
C ASN A 368 -7.38 -22.07 -30.42
N PHE A 369 -8.39 -22.50 -29.66
CA PHE A 369 -9.65 -21.75 -29.52
C PHE A 369 -9.42 -20.40 -28.83
N VAL A 370 -8.70 -20.37 -27.71
CA VAL A 370 -8.44 -19.13 -26.98
C VAL A 370 -7.66 -18.12 -27.82
N ASP A 371 -6.69 -18.59 -28.61
CA ASP A 371 -5.91 -17.74 -29.53
C ASP A 371 -6.76 -17.20 -30.69
N SER A 372 -7.87 -17.86 -31.00
CA SER A 372 -8.84 -17.39 -32.01
C SER A 372 -9.85 -16.36 -31.48
N LEU A 373 -9.93 -16.15 -30.16
CA LEU A 373 -10.83 -15.15 -29.57
C LEU A 373 -10.31 -13.73 -29.86
N PRO A 374 -11.19 -12.75 -30.15
CA PRO A 374 -10.76 -11.37 -30.33
C PRO A 374 -10.15 -10.80 -29.04
N ALA A 375 -9.01 -10.12 -29.16
CA ALA A 375 -8.22 -9.68 -28.01
C ALA A 375 -8.98 -8.78 -27.02
N ASP A 376 -9.89 -7.94 -27.54
CA ASP A 376 -10.63 -6.95 -26.78
C ASP A 376 -12.08 -7.34 -26.46
N GLU A 377 -12.53 -8.52 -26.89
CA GLU A 377 -13.95 -8.93 -26.79
C GLU A 377 -14.46 -8.91 -25.34
N LEU A 378 -13.65 -9.36 -24.39
CA LEU A 378 -14.00 -9.34 -22.97
C LEU A 378 -14.02 -7.91 -22.42
N THR A 379 -13.07 -7.08 -22.84
CA THR A 379 -12.96 -5.69 -22.37
C THR A 379 -14.16 -4.88 -22.85
N GLU A 380 -14.55 -5.02 -24.12
CA GLU A 380 -15.73 -4.39 -24.69
C GLU A 380 -17.04 -4.85 -24.03
N LYS A 381 -17.17 -6.17 -23.78
CA LYS A 381 -18.34 -6.72 -23.09
C LYS A 381 -18.49 -6.16 -21.68
N LEU A 382 -17.38 -5.97 -20.96
CA LEU A 382 -17.39 -5.45 -19.60
C LEU A 382 -17.49 -3.93 -19.53
N SER A 383 -17.00 -3.18 -20.52
CA SER A 383 -17.16 -1.72 -20.58
C SER A 383 -18.59 -1.29 -20.90
N ASN A 384 -19.33 -2.12 -21.64
CA ASN A 384 -20.72 -1.86 -22.02
C ASN A 384 -21.76 -2.32 -20.99
N THR A 385 -21.33 -2.87 -19.86
CA THR A 385 -22.26 -3.28 -18.80
C THR A 385 -22.53 -2.08 -17.89
N SER A 386 -23.75 -1.57 -17.88
CA SER A 386 -24.18 -0.46 -17.00
C SER A 386 -23.88 -0.81 -15.53
N ILE A 387 -23.00 -0.02 -14.91
CA ILE A 387 -22.41 -0.21 -13.56
C ILE A 387 -23.39 0.10 -12.43
#